data_AF-A0A8T5S9Z2-F1
#
_entry.id   AF-A0A8T5S9Z2-F1
#
_cell.length_a   1.000
_cell.length_b   1.000
_cell.length_c   1.000
_cell.angle_alpha   90.00
_cell.angle_beta   90.00
_cell.angle_gamma   90.00
#
_symmetry.space_group_name_H-M   'P 1'
#
loop_
_entity.id
_entity.type
_entity.pdbx_description
1 polymer ?
#
loop_
_entity_poly.entity_id
_entity_poly.type
_entity_poly.pdbx_seq_one_letter_code
_entity_poly.pdbx_strand_id
1 'polypeptide(L)'
;MSYEYERDDEEEKKKESLTPPSMPPPSQAPPPSQPPPFTPPPSMPPPPQPPAPSYEPTPQPTYEPTPAPISAPAQTVSVGPSQQEYDSVLSQLQDKDSTVNQLQSKINEVNSQFSTLNAQLIEKDNHISRLTNQVQSLQSSLEGYQQQVTQLIDEKAQLQAHIPGLQQQVQELQQHNSMLQQQIGPLQTQISKLQEEITYKERRIEELKEPKAVMPSSLAQGITSQDTPGYGTTPSYSTSTPSAAPSPAMQSGTGRRICPNCGASGFAVKEIEDKSRIISYIPKPIYAKKQVCTKCGFEF
;
A
#
# COMPACT_ATOMS: atom_id res chain seq x y z
N MET A 1 21.29 -56.65 -12.26
CA MET A 1 20.04 -57.39 -12.08
C MET A 1 19.69 -57.23 -10.61
N SER A 2 18.64 -56.53 -10.17
CA SER A 2 17.39 -56.17 -10.84
C SER A 2 16.79 -54.93 -10.17
N TYR A 3 16.30 -54.01 -10.99
CA TYR A 3 15.40 -52.90 -10.64
C TYR A 3 13.97 -53.45 -10.40
N GLU A 4 13.02 -52.58 -9.99
CA GLU A 4 11.56 -52.81 -9.75
C GLU A 4 11.27 -53.11 -8.26
N TYR A 5 10.54 -52.33 -7.46
CA TYR A 5 9.24 -51.65 -7.63
C TYR A 5 9.12 -50.48 -6.63
N GLU A 6 9.06 -49.23 -7.07
CA GLU A 6 8.60 -48.08 -6.26
C GLU A 6 7.87 -47.03 -7.15
N ARG A 7 7.08 -47.47 -8.14
CA ARG A 7 6.50 -46.56 -9.14
C ARG A 7 4.98 -46.65 -9.35
N ASP A 8 4.22 -47.19 -8.39
CA ASP A 8 2.77 -47.33 -8.55
C ASP A 8 1.92 -46.42 -7.63
N ASP A 9 2.46 -45.85 -6.55
CA ASP A 9 1.65 -45.03 -5.61
C ASP A 9 1.44 -43.55 -6.04
N GLU A 10 2.24 -43.04 -6.99
CA GLU A 10 2.12 -41.65 -7.47
C GLU A 10 1.08 -41.48 -8.60
N GLU A 11 0.67 -42.55 -9.27
CA GLU A 11 -0.26 -42.46 -10.41
C GLU A 11 -1.74 -42.58 -9.97
N GLU A 12 -2.03 -43.22 -8.84
CA GLU A 12 -3.39 -43.33 -8.31
C GLU A 12 -3.86 -42.01 -7.67
N LYS A 13 -2.94 -41.22 -7.10
CA LYS A 13 -3.24 -39.90 -6.53
C LYS A 13 -3.51 -38.82 -7.58
N LYS A 14 -3.18 -39.07 -8.85
CA LYS A 14 -3.31 -38.10 -9.95
C LYS A 14 -4.62 -38.25 -10.75
N LYS A 15 -5.41 -39.31 -10.51
CA LYS A 15 -6.70 -39.53 -11.20
C LYS A 15 -7.93 -39.00 -10.45
N GLU A 16 -7.78 -38.54 -9.21
CA GLU A 16 -8.91 -38.11 -8.37
C GLU A 16 -9.14 -36.59 -8.31
N SER A 17 -8.55 -35.81 -9.25
CA SER A 17 -8.64 -34.33 -9.24
C SER A 17 -9.08 -33.70 -10.57
N LEU A 18 -9.93 -34.40 -11.33
CA LEU A 18 -10.56 -33.86 -12.54
C LEU A 18 -12.09 -33.92 -12.45
N THR A 19 -12.65 -33.24 -11.44
CA THR A 19 -14.03 -32.75 -11.53
C THR A 19 -13.96 -31.25 -11.84
N PRO A 20 -14.57 -30.78 -12.94
CA PRO A 20 -14.61 -29.34 -13.22
C PRO A 20 -15.44 -28.65 -12.12
N PRO A 21 -15.09 -27.42 -11.72
CA PRO A 21 -15.93 -26.65 -10.82
C PRO A 21 -17.29 -26.47 -11.48
N SER A 22 -18.34 -26.95 -10.80
CA SER A 22 -19.73 -26.72 -11.19
C SER A 22 -19.97 -25.20 -11.19
N MET A 23 -20.08 -24.60 -12.38
CA MET A 23 -20.47 -23.20 -12.51
C MET A 23 -21.89 -23.06 -11.94
N PRO A 24 -22.14 -22.11 -11.03
CA PRO A 24 -23.51 -21.80 -10.65
C PRO A 24 -24.28 -21.35 -11.90
N PRO A 25 -25.57 -21.70 -12.02
CA PRO A 25 -26.39 -21.28 -13.14
C PRO A 25 -26.37 -19.74 -13.25
N PRO A 26 -26.52 -19.18 -14.46
CA PRO A 26 -26.58 -17.74 -14.64
C PRO A 26 -27.68 -17.17 -13.74
N SER A 27 -27.29 -16.33 -12.79
CA SER A 27 -28.24 -15.57 -11.98
C SER A 27 -29.10 -14.76 -12.93
N GLN A 28 -30.39 -15.09 -12.96
CA GLN A 28 -31.39 -14.29 -13.66
C GLN A 28 -31.23 -12.85 -13.17
N ALA A 29 -31.15 -11.92 -14.12
CA ALA A 29 -31.16 -10.49 -13.80
C ALA A 29 -32.35 -10.21 -12.87
N PRO A 30 -32.16 -9.44 -11.78
CA PRO A 30 -33.27 -9.07 -10.93
C PRO A 30 -34.33 -8.37 -11.78
N PRO A 31 -35.63 -8.64 -11.57
CA PRO A 31 -36.68 -7.93 -12.27
C PRO A 31 -36.52 -6.42 -12.03
N PRO A 32 -36.93 -5.56 -12.99
CA PRO A 32 -36.85 -4.12 -12.80
C PRO A 32 -37.55 -3.75 -11.49
N SER A 33 -36.83 -3.00 -10.64
CA SER A 33 -37.32 -2.54 -9.35
C SER A 33 -38.70 -1.92 -9.54
N GLN A 34 -39.72 -2.53 -8.91
CA GLN A 34 -41.02 -1.86 -8.79
C GLN A 34 -40.78 -0.50 -8.14
N PRO A 35 -41.40 0.58 -8.65
CA PRO A 35 -41.35 1.87 -7.96
C PRO A 35 -41.87 1.68 -6.54
N PRO A 36 -41.31 2.42 -5.56
CA PRO A 36 -41.72 2.29 -4.17
C PRO A 36 -43.24 2.47 -4.06
N PRO A 37 -43.92 1.73 -3.16
CA PRO A 37 -45.33 1.99 -2.90
C PRO A 37 -45.48 3.46 -2.52
N PHE A 38 -46.43 4.15 -3.15
CA PHE A 38 -46.80 5.52 -2.79
C PHE A 38 -47.08 5.57 -1.28
N THR A 39 -46.13 6.09 -0.51
CA THR A 39 -46.39 6.47 0.86
C THR A 39 -47.29 7.71 0.79
N PRO A 40 -48.49 7.68 1.38
CA PRO A 40 -49.28 8.90 1.50
C PRO A 40 -48.45 9.94 2.27
N PRO A 41 -48.55 11.23 1.91
CA PRO A 41 -47.82 12.28 2.61
C PRO A 41 -48.15 12.25 4.11
N PRO A 42 -47.22 12.70 4.97
CA PRO A 42 -47.48 12.76 6.40
C PRO A 42 -48.76 13.57 6.65
N SER A 43 -49.71 12.97 7.35
CA SER A 43 -50.92 13.63 7.81
C SER A 43 -50.53 14.93 8.50
N MET A 44 -50.99 16.08 7.96
CA MET A 44 -50.80 17.38 8.59
C MET A 44 -51.25 17.28 10.06
N PRO A 45 -50.49 17.84 11.01
CA PRO A 45 -50.94 17.92 12.40
C PRO A 45 -52.30 18.64 12.42
N PRO A 46 -53.27 18.18 13.25
CA PRO A 46 -54.56 18.85 13.35
C PRO A 46 -54.34 20.33 13.70
N PRO A 47 -55.14 21.25 13.14
CA PRO A 47 -55.02 22.67 13.44
C PRO A 47 -55.12 22.90 14.95
N PRO A 48 -54.42 23.90 15.50
CA PRO A 48 -54.48 24.22 16.92
C PRO A 48 -55.95 24.43 17.33
N GLN A 49 -56.37 23.73 18.38
CA GLN A 49 -57.69 23.94 18.97
C GLN A 49 -57.86 25.42 19.34
N PRO A 50 -59.01 26.03 19.03
CA PRO A 50 -59.29 27.40 19.47
C PRO A 50 -59.20 27.47 21.01
N PRO A 51 -58.75 28.59 21.57
CA PRO A 51 -58.66 28.76 23.01
C PRO A 51 -60.02 28.50 23.66
N ALA A 52 -60.00 27.82 24.82
CA ALA A 52 -61.19 27.57 25.62
C ALA A 52 -61.96 28.88 25.87
N PRO A 53 -63.30 28.87 25.82
CA PRO A 53 -64.10 30.07 26.02
C PRO A 53 -63.76 30.68 27.39
N SER A 54 -63.46 31.98 27.38
CA SER A 54 -63.30 32.76 28.60
C SER A 54 -64.66 32.82 29.29
N TYR A 55 -64.78 32.17 30.44
CA TYR A 55 -65.98 32.26 31.27
C TYR A 55 -66.05 33.68 31.84
N GLU A 56 -66.96 34.47 31.28
CA GLU A 56 -67.36 35.76 31.86
C GLU A 56 -68.07 35.47 33.21
N PRO A 57 -67.76 36.19 34.30
CA PRO A 57 -68.44 35.99 35.56
C PRO A 57 -69.91 36.39 35.42
N THR A 58 -70.81 35.44 35.63
CA THR A 58 -72.26 35.66 35.63
C THR A 58 -72.63 36.74 36.67
N PRO A 59 -73.43 37.77 36.33
CA PRO A 59 -73.86 38.77 37.31
C PRO A 59 -74.75 38.13 38.39
N GLN A 60 -74.48 38.48 39.65
CA GLN A 60 -75.27 38.03 40.80
C GLN A 60 -76.73 38.51 40.69
N PRO A 61 -77.71 37.70 41.13
CA PRO A 61 -79.10 38.11 41.10
C PRO A 61 -79.33 39.23 42.12
N THR A 62 -79.96 40.31 41.66
CA THR A 62 -80.42 41.41 42.52
C THR A 62 -81.70 40.95 43.23
N TYR A 63 -81.68 40.92 44.55
CA TYR A 63 -82.86 40.62 45.36
C TYR A 63 -83.74 41.87 45.46
N GLU A 64 -84.96 41.81 44.92
CA GLU A 64 -86.05 42.74 45.24
C GLU A 64 -86.92 42.19 46.39
N PRO A 65 -87.51 43.04 47.24
CA PRO A 65 -88.21 42.60 48.43
C PRO A 65 -89.63 42.08 48.12
N THR A 66 -89.98 41.09 48.92
CA THR A 66 -91.24 40.36 49.09
C THR A 66 -92.52 41.20 49.05
N PRO A 67 -93.63 40.61 48.56
CA PRO A 67 -94.93 40.79 49.19
C PRO A 67 -95.45 39.49 49.86
N ALA A 68 -96.23 39.70 50.92
CA ALA A 68 -96.74 38.71 51.89
C ALA A 68 -97.85 37.78 51.33
N PRO A 69 -98.27 36.73 52.08
CA PRO A 69 -98.82 35.50 51.54
C PRO A 69 -100.34 35.53 51.37
N ILE A 70 -100.84 34.75 50.41
CA ILE A 70 -102.27 34.45 50.26
C ILE A 70 -102.44 32.92 50.35
N SER A 71 -103.16 32.49 51.37
CA SER A 71 -103.55 31.12 51.67
C SER A 71 -104.60 30.59 50.69
N ALA A 72 -104.44 29.35 50.17
CA ALA A 72 -105.47 28.31 49.93
C ALA A 72 -104.83 27.12 49.15
N PRO A 73 -105.46 25.93 49.01
CA PRO A 73 -105.00 24.73 49.70
C PRO A 73 -104.41 23.65 48.76
N ALA A 74 -103.69 22.73 49.40
CA ALA A 74 -103.23 21.41 48.97
C ALA A 74 -103.64 20.88 47.58
N GLN A 75 -102.64 20.47 46.80
CA GLN A 75 -102.57 19.14 46.18
C GLN A 75 -101.17 18.83 45.61
N THR A 76 -100.67 17.63 45.96
CA THR A 76 -99.85 16.68 45.18
C THR A 76 -98.92 17.29 44.10
N VAL A 77 -97.61 17.04 44.07
CA VAL A 77 -96.97 15.74 43.80
C VAL A 77 -95.52 15.77 44.30
N SER A 78 -95.07 14.69 44.95
CA SER A 78 -93.64 14.39 45.18
C SER A 78 -92.93 14.10 43.85
N VAL A 79 -92.50 15.14 43.13
CA VAL A 79 -91.67 15.01 41.90
C VAL A 79 -90.33 15.69 42.14
N GLY A 80 -89.55 15.13 43.05
CA GLY A 80 -88.10 15.33 43.11
C GLY A 80 -87.46 13.95 43.18
N PRO A 81 -86.31 13.71 42.52
CA PRO A 81 -85.61 12.44 42.66
C PRO A 81 -85.43 12.12 44.14
N SER A 82 -85.64 10.86 44.51
CA SER A 82 -85.51 10.42 45.89
C SER A 82 -84.07 10.63 46.35
N GLN A 83 -83.83 10.98 47.63
CA GLN A 83 -82.48 11.24 48.16
C GLN A 83 -81.46 10.14 47.79
N GLN A 84 -81.91 8.88 47.77
CA GLN A 84 -81.13 7.72 47.35
C GLN A 84 -80.64 7.78 45.89
N GLU A 85 -81.43 8.33 44.97
CA GLU A 85 -81.03 8.52 43.57
C GLU A 85 -79.93 9.58 43.47
N TYR A 86 -79.99 10.62 44.30
CA TYR A 86 -78.97 11.66 44.35
C TYR A 86 -77.63 11.12 44.86
N ASP A 87 -77.65 10.34 45.94
CA ASP A 87 -76.47 9.71 46.51
C ASP A 87 -75.86 8.68 45.54
N SER A 88 -76.71 7.95 44.80
CA SER A 88 -76.27 7.01 43.75
C SER A 88 -75.57 7.73 42.59
N VAL A 89 -76.14 8.83 42.09
CA VAL A 89 -75.54 9.65 41.02
C VAL A 89 -74.21 10.26 41.49
N LEU A 90 -74.12 10.72 42.74
CA LEU A 90 -72.88 11.26 43.30
C LEU A 90 -71.78 10.19 43.37
N SER A 91 -72.10 8.98 43.81
CA SER A 91 -71.15 7.85 43.82
C SER A 91 -70.66 7.53 42.40
N GLN A 92 -71.58 7.49 41.42
CA GLN A 92 -71.20 7.26 40.02
C GLN A 92 -70.31 8.38 39.48
N LEU A 93 -70.54 9.63 39.86
CA LEU A 93 -69.70 10.75 39.46
C LEU A 93 -68.28 10.60 40.02
N GLN A 94 -68.15 10.25 41.30
CA GLN A 94 -66.85 9.98 41.93
C GLN A 94 -66.10 8.82 41.26
N ASP A 95 -66.81 7.73 40.92
CA ASP A 95 -66.22 6.60 40.19
C ASP A 95 -65.74 7.03 38.79
N LYS A 96 -66.52 7.85 38.08
CA LYS A 96 -66.14 8.36 36.77
C LYS A 96 -64.98 9.35 36.85
N ASP A 97 -64.92 10.23 37.84
CA ASP A 97 -63.77 11.11 38.09
C ASP A 97 -62.51 10.30 38.38
N SER A 98 -62.61 9.24 39.18
CA SER A 98 -61.48 8.34 39.43
C SER A 98 -60.99 7.67 38.13
N THR A 99 -61.92 7.25 37.28
CA THR A 99 -61.62 6.63 35.98
C THR A 99 -60.96 7.63 35.03
N VAL A 100 -61.46 8.86 34.97
CA VAL A 100 -60.88 9.95 34.16
C VAL A 100 -59.45 10.24 34.60
N ASN A 101 -59.18 10.34 35.90
CA ASN A 101 -57.84 10.56 36.42
C ASN A 101 -56.87 9.42 36.08
N GLN A 102 -57.34 8.17 36.14
CA GLN A 102 -56.55 7.00 35.73
C GLN A 102 -56.26 7.02 34.23
N LEU A 103 -57.25 7.30 33.39
CA LEU A 103 -57.07 7.41 31.94
C LEU A 103 -56.13 8.55 31.58
N GLN A 104 -56.23 9.71 32.23
CA GLN A 104 -55.32 10.83 32.03
C GLN A 104 -53.88 10.46 32.38
N SER A 105 -53.68 9.72 33.47
CA SER A 105 -52.36 9.22 33.86
C SER A 105 -51.78 8.27 32.81
N LYS A 106 -52.59 7.34 32.29
CA LYS A 106 -52.19 6.43 31.19
C LYS A 106 -51.87 7.19 29.90
N ILE A 107 -52.65 8.21 29.55
CA ILE A 107 -52.38 9.07 28.38
C ILE A 107 -51.02 9.75 28.53
N ASN A 108 -50.72 10.30 29.71
CA ASN A 108 -49.44 10.96 29.97
C ASN A 108 -48.27 9.97 29.88
N GLU A 109 -48.44 8.75 30.41
CA GLU A 109 -47.44 7.69 30.32
C GLU A 109 -47.18 7.28 28.86
N VAL A 110 -48.23 7.01 28.09
CA VAL A 110 -48.14 6.65 26.67
C VAL A 110 -47.48 7.78 25.86
N ASN A 111 -47.83 9.04 26.13
CA ASN A 111 -47.19 10.18 25.47
C ASN A 111 -45.69 10.27 25.79
N SER A 112 -45.28 9.98 27.02
CA SER A 112 -43.87 9.94 27.41
C SER A 112 -43.13 8.79 26.71
N GLN A 113 -43.74 7.60 26.64
CA GLN A 113 -43.19 6.46 25.92
C GLN A 113 -43.06 6.78 24.42
N PHE A 114 -44.10 7.37 23.81
CA PHE A 114 -44.09 7.77 22.40
C PHE A 114 -42.96 8.77 22.11
N SER A 115 -42.79 9.79 22.96
CA SER A 115 -41.69 10.75 22.82
C SER A 115 -40.31 10.08 22.87
N THR A 116 -40.14 9.12 23.79
CA THR A 116 -38.89 8.35 23.93
C THR A 116 -38.62 7.49 22.71
N LEU A 117 -39.62 6.73 22.23
CA LEU A 117 -39.49 5.90 21.04
C LEU A 117 -39.19 6.74 19.80
N ASN A 118 -39.83 7.90 19.66
CA ASN A 118 -39.59 8.81 18.55
C ASN A 118 -38.14 9.35 18.55
N ALA A 119 -37.61 9.71 19.73
CA ALA A 119 -36.22 10.12 19.85
C ALA A 119 -35.25 8.98 19.47
N GLN A 120 -35.52 7.75 19.91
CA GLN A 120 -34.71 6.58 19.54
C GLN A 120 -34.76 6.28 18.05
N LEU A 121 -35.93 6.45 17.41
CA LEU A 121 -36.08 6.25 15.97
C LEU A 121 -35.22 7.26 15.20
N ILE A 122 -35.28 8.54 15.57
CA ILE A 122 -34.44 9.60 14.98
C ILE A 122 -32.95 9.29 15.16
N GLU A 123 -32.53 8.81 16.34
CA GLU A 123 -31.13 8.43 16.58
C GLU A 123 -30.69 7.28 15.67
N LYS A 124 -31.54 6.25 15.52
CA LYS A 124 -31.25 5.09 14.68
C LYS A 124 -31.23 5.47 13.20
N ASP A 125 -32.12 6.34 12.72
CA ASP A 125 -32.07 6.86 11.35
C ASP A 125 -30.77 7.63 11.08
N ASN A 126 -30.34 8.46 12.03
CA ASN A 126 -29.04 9.15 11.93
C ASN A 126 -27.85 8.17 11.94
N HIS A 127 -27.95 7.06 12.66
CA HIS A 127 -26.92 6.03 12.67
C HIS A 127 -26.88 5.26 11.34
N ILE A 128 -28.04 4.89 10.81
CA ILE A 128 -28.18 4.24 9.50
C ILE A 128 -27.60 5.14 8.42
N SER A 129 -27.97 6.42 8.38
CA SER A 129 -27.44 7.37 7.40
C SER A 129 -25.91 7.47 7.44
N ARG A 130 -25.31 7.51 8.64
CA ARG A 130 -23.84 7.50 8.80
C ARG A 130 -23.21 6.21 8.28
N LEU A 131 -23.78 5.05 8.62
CA LEU A 131 -23.29 3.76 8.14
C LEU A 131 -23.42 3.64 6.61
N THR A 132 -24.52 4.11 6.02
CA THR A 132 -24.70 4.15 4.57
C THR A 132 -23.61 4.96 3.88
N ASN A 133 -23.29 6.15 4.40
CA ASN A 133 -22.22 6.98 3.86
C ASN A 133 -20.84 6.30 4.00
N GLN A 134 -20.58 5.63 5.13
CA GLN A 134 -19.34 4.90 5.34
C GLN A 134 -19.20 3.72 4.36
N VAL A 135 -20.28 2.96 4.14
CA VAL A 135 -20.31 1.88 3.14
C VAL A 135 -20.02 2.41 1.75
N GLN A 136 -20.64 3.53 1.36
CA GLN A 136 -20.40 4.14 0.05
C GLN A 136 -18.95 4.60 -0.12
N SER A 137 -18.36 5.23 0.91
CA SER A 137 -16.95 5.63 0.89
C SER A 137 -16.00 4.43 0.79
N LEU A 138 -16.31 3.33 1.49
CA LEU A 138 -15.52 2.10 1.41
C LEU A 138 -15.64 1.44 0.04
N GLN A 139 -16.83 1.43 -0.57
CA GLN A 139 -17.03 0.94 -1.93
C GLN A 139 -16.19 1.73 -2.94
N SER A 140 -16.23 3.06 -2.92
CA SER A 140 -15.40 3.89 -3.81
C SER A 140 -13.90 3.66 -3.59
N SER A 141 -13.48 3.47 -2.34
CA SER A 141 -12.07 3.15 -2.03
C SER A 141 -11.67 1.79 -2.60
N LEU A 142 -12.54 0.79 -2.51
CA LEU A 142 -12.32 -0.56 -3.03
C LEU A 142 -12.22 -0.56 -4.55
N GLU A 143 -13.08 0.19 -5.24
CA GLU A 143 -12.99 0.41 -6.69
C GLU A 143 -11.67 1.07 -7.08
N GLY A 144 -11.22 2.08 -6.33
CA GLY A 144 -9.92 2.73 -6.55
C GLY A 144 -8.74 1.77 -6.38
N TYR A 145 -8.73 0.95 -5.32
CA TYR A 145 -7.70 -0.06 -5.13
C TYR A 145 -7.73 -1.14 -6.21
N GLN A 146 -8.91 -1.54 -6.69
CA GLN A 146 -9.03 -2.52 -7.76
C GLN A 146 -8.42 -2.01 -9.07
N GLN A 147 -8.66 -0.74 -9.43
CA GLN A 147 -8.03 -0.11 -10.59
C GLN A 147 -6.51 -0.04 -10.45
N GLN A 148 -6.01 0.32 -9.27
CA GLN A 148 -4.56 0.35 -9.01
C GLN A 148 -3.92 -1.03 -9.13
N VAL A 149 -4.58 -2.08 -8.64
CA VAL A 149 -4.10 -3.45 -8.79
C VAL A 149 -4.03 -3.85 -10.26
N THR A 150 -5.06 -3.54 -11.06
CA THR A 150 -5.04 -3.81 -12.51
C THR A 150 -3.87 -3.08 -13.19
N GLN A 151 -3.65 -1.80 -12.89
CA GLN A 151 -2.54 -1.04 -13.45
C GLN A 151 -1.17 -1.65 -13.12
N LEU A 152 -0.97 -2.09 -11.87
CA LEU A 152 0.27 -2.74 -11.45
C LEU A 152 0.47 -4.11 -12.10
N ILE A 153 -0.61 -4.86 -12.36
CA ILE A 153 -0.55 -6.13 -13.10
C ILE A 153 -0.09 -5.87 -14.54
N ASP A 154 -0.63 -4.85 -15.19
CA ASP A 154 -0.27 -4.49 -16.57
C ASP A 154 1.19 -4.01 -16.66
N GLU A 155 1.63 -3.15 -15.74
CA GLU A 155 3.03 -2.70 -15.67
C GLU A 155 3.99 -3.86 -15.43
N LYS A 156 3.64 -4.78 -14.51
CA LYS A 156 4.41 -6.00 -14.29
C LYS A 156 4.50 -6.85 -15.55
N ALA A 157 3.40 -7.03 -16.27
CA ALA A 157 3.39 -7.81 -17.50
C ALA A 157 4.28 -7.18 -18.59
N GLN A 158 4.23 -5.85 -18.73
CA GLN A 158 5.11 -5.11 -19.65
C GLN A 158 6.58 -5.28 -19.29
N LEU A 159 6.94 -5.06 -18.02
CA LEU A 159 8.32 -5.24 -17.56
C LEU A 159 8.80 -6.69 -17.77
N GLN A 160 7.95 -7.67 -17.49
CA GLN A 160 8.26 -9.08 -17.75
C GLN A 160 8.49 -9.37 -19.24
N ALA A 161 7.73 -8.72 -20.14
CA ALA A 161 7.92 -8.85 -21.58
C ALA A 161 9.22 -8.20 -22.10
N HIS A 162 9.74 -7.17 -21.41
CA HIS A 162 11.00 -6.51 -21.79
C HIS A 162 12.26 -7.32 -21.40
N ILE A 163 12.21 -8.13 -20.33
CA ILE A 163 13.36 -8.87 -19.82
C ILE A 163 14.01 -9.78 -20.89
N PRO A 164 13.28 -10.61 -21.65
CA PRO A 164 13.87 -11.46 -22.68
C PRO A 164 14.58 -10.68 -23.78
N GLY A 165 14.02 -9.54 -24.21
CA GLY A 165 14.63 -8.70 -25.25
C GLY A 165 15.96 -8.09 -24.78
N LEU A 166 16.01 -7.63 -23.53
CA LEU A 166 17.27 -7.14 -22.93
C LEU A 166 18.28 -8.28 -22.74
N GLN A 167 17.85 -9.48 -22.35
CA GLN A 167 18.73 -10.64 -22.24
C GLN A 167 19.32 -11.03 -23.60
N GLN A 168 18.53 -11.00 -24.67
CA GLN A 168 19.02 -11.25 -26.02
C GLN A 168 20.05 -10.20 -26.45
N GLN A 169 19.78 -8.91 -26.21
CA GLN A 169 20.71 -7.83 -26.52
C GLN A 169 22.06 -7.99 -25.78
N VAL A 170 22.02 -8.40 -24.51
CA VAL A 170 23.24 -8.70 -23.73
C VAL A 170 24.01 -9.87 -24.36
N GLN A 171 23.34 -10.94 -24.77
CA GLN A 171 24.00 -12.07 -25.44
C GLN A 171 24.64 -11.67 -26.76
N GLU A 172 23.95 -10.88 -27.59
CA GLU A 172 24.47 -10.37 -28.86
C GLU A 172 25.72 -9.50 -28.66
N LEU A 173 25.67 -8.58 -27.69
CA LEU A 173 26.82 -7.74 -27.35
C LEU A 173 28.00 -8.56 -26.81
N GLN A 174 27.75 -9.59 -26.01
CA GLN A 174 28.79 -10.51 -25.53
C GLN A 174 29.45 -11.28 -26.69
N GLN A 175 28.67 -11.80 -27.64
CA GLN A 175 29.19 -12.47 -28.83
C GLN A 175 30.03 -11.52 -29.67
N HIS A 176 29.55 -10.30 -29.91
CA HIS A 176 30.29 -9.30 -30.66
C HIS A 176 31.61 -8.93 -29.98
N ASN A 177 31.61 -8.77 -28.64
CA ASN A 177 32.83 -8.49 -27.88
C ASN A 177 33.84 -9.65 -27.98
N SER A 178 33.38 -10.89 -27.89
CA SER A 178 34.22 -12.08 -28.08
C SER A 178 34.85 -12.13 -29.48
N MET A 179 34.07 -11.82 -30.52
CA MET A 179 34.58 -11.75 -31.89
C MET A 179 35.65 -10.67 -32.06
N LEU A 180 35.44 -9.47 -31.50
CA LEU A 180 36.44 -8.41 -31.51
C LEU A 180 37.70 -8.83 -30.75
N GLN A 181 37.57 -9.45 -29.58
CA GLN A 181 38.72 -9.96 -28.82
C GLN A 181 39.53 -10.99 -29.61
N GLN A 182 38.86 -11.90 -30.34
CA GLN A 182 39.52 -12.88 -31.21
C GLN A 182 40.27 -12.23 -32.37
N GLN A 183 39.83 -11.08 -32.88
CA GLN A 183 40.52 -10.35 -33.95
C GLN A 183 41.79 -9.63 -33.49
N ILE A 184 41.91 -9.30 -32.19
CA ILE A 184 43.08 -8.58 -31.65
C ILE A 184 44.37 -9.37 -31.88
N GLY A 185 44.41 -10.67 -31.54
CA GLY A 185 45.62 -11.49 -31.64
C GLY A 185 46.22 -11.58 -33.06
N PRO A 186 45.42 -11.91 -34.10
CA PRO A 186 45.87 -11.91 -35.49
C PRO A 186 46.38 -10.54 -35.95
N LEU A 187 45.67 -9.46 -35.61
CA LEU A 187 46.11 -8.10 -35.96
C LEU A 187 47.43 -7.75 -35.26
N GLN A 188 47.58 -8.12 -33.99
CA GLN A 188 48.81 -7.90 -33.22
C GLN A 188 49.99 -8.68 -33.84
N THR A 189 49.74 -9.90 -34.32
CA THR A 189 50.73 -10.70 -35.06
C THR A 189 51.11 -10.05 -36.39
N GLN A 190 50.12 -9.52 -37.12
CA GLN A 190 50.36 -8.81 -38.39
C GLN A 190 51.19 -7.54 -38.17
N ILE A 191 50.91 -6.79 -37.09
CA ILE A 191 51.71 -5.63 -36.68
C ILE A 191 53.16 -6.04 -36.43
N SER A 192 53.42 -7.11 -35.65
CA SER A 192 54.78 -7.57 -35.39
C SER A 192 55.53 -7.97 -36.67
N LYS A 193 54.87 -8.68 -37.60
CA LYS A 193 55.48 -9.06 -38.89
C LYS A 193 55.84 -7.84 -39.74
N LEU A 194 54.95 -6.85 -39.81
CA LEU A 194 55.22 -5.62 -40.54
C LEU A 194 56.35 -4.82 -39.89
N GLN A 195 56.45 -4.80 -38.56
CA GLN A 195 57.56 -4.19 -37.85
C GLN A 195 58.89 -4.88 -38.18
N GLU A 196 58.94 -6.21 -38.15
CA GLU A 196 60.12 -6.98 -38.56
C GLU A 196 60.53 -6.66 -40.00
N GLU A 197 59.58 -6.64 -40.94
CA GLU A 197 59.87 -6.25 -42.33
C GLU A 197 60.43 -4.83 -42.47
N ILE A 198 59.89 -3.88 -41.70
CA ILE A 198 60.39 -2.49 -41.68
C ILE A 198 61.85 -2.51 -41.21
N THR A 199 62.15 -3.16 -40.09
CA THR A 199 63.53 -3.21 -39.56
C THR A 199 64.51 -3.86 -40.54
N TYR A 200 64.08 -4.91 -41.25
CA TYR A 200 64.90 -5.56 -42.28
C TYR A 200 65.16 -4.61 -43.46
N LYS A 201 64.12 -3.93 -43.95
CA LYS A 201 64.25 -2.96 -45.05
C LYS A 201 65.13 -1.77 -44.66
N GLU A 202 65.02 -1.28 -43.42
CA GLU A 202 65.88 -0.22 -42.88
C GLU A 202 67.35 -0.64 -42.85
N ARG A 203 67.67 -1.83 -42.32
CA ARG A 203 69.06 -2.35 -42.34
C ARG A 203 69.61 -2.44 -43.76
N ARG A 204 68.81 -2.93 -44.70
CA ARG A 204 69.22 -3.08 -46.10
C ARG A 204 69.41 -1.73 -46.81
N ILE A 205 68.64 -0.72 -46.44
CA ILE A 205 68.87 0.67 -46.89
C ILE A 205 70.21 1.17 -46.35
N GLU A 206 70.54 0.91 -45.08
CA GLU A 206 71.80 1.33 -44.48
C GLU A 206 73.01 0.66 -45.13
N GLU A 207 72.95 -0.65 -45.36
CA GLU A 207 73.98 -1.41 -46.09
C GLU A 207 74.21 -0.88 -47.51
N LEU A 208 73.13 -0.48 -48.20
CA LEU A 208 73.23 0.10 -49.55
C LEU A 208 73.74 1.56 -49.53
N LYS A 209 73.63 2.28 -48.42
CA LYS A 209 74.17 3.63 -48.24
C LYS A 209 75.65 3.62 -47.87
N GLU A 210 76.14 2.58 -47.21
CA GLU A 210 77.58 2.43 -47.00
C GLU A 210 78.29 2.24 -48.35
N PRO A 211 79.32 3.05 -48.68
CA PRO A 211 80.05 2.90 -49.92
C PRO A 211 80.78 1.55 -49.92
N LYS A 212 80.48 0.70 -50.90
CA LYS A 212 81.10 -0.60 -51.13
C LYS A 212 82.61 -0.44 -51.34
N ALA A 213 83.38 -0.45 -50.24
CA ALA A 213 84.83 -0.51 -50.26
C ALA A 213 85.26 -1.89 -50.78
N VAL A 214 85.47 -2.02 -52.08
CA VAL A 214 86.12 -3.19 -52.67
C VAL A 214 87.64 -3.00 -52.53
N MET A 215 88.29 -4.00 -51.92
CA MET A 215 89.73 -4.29 -51.77
C MET A 215 90.38 -4.02 -50.40
N PRO A 216 90.75 -5.08 -49.66
CA PRO A 216 92.00 -5.12 -48.91
C PRO A 216 93.01 -5.99 -49.67
N SER A 217 94.06 -5.36 -50.18
CA SER A 217 95.28 -6.04 -50.64
C SER A 217 95.97 -6.72 -49.46
N SER A 218 96.38 -7.97 -49.69
CA SER A 218 97.15 -8.85 -48.83
C SER A 218 98.50 -8.25 -48.41
N LEU A 219 98.75 -8.05 -47.10
CA LEU A 219 100.07 -8.24 -46.47
C LEU A 219 99.99 -8.19 -44.94
N ALA A 220 100.84 -8.98 -44.28
CA ALA A 220 101.07 -9.11 -42.83
C ALA A 220 100.23 -10.17 -42.08
N GLN A 221 100.50 -11.44 -42.40
CA GLN A 221 100.47 -12.51 -41.39
C GLN A 221 101.78 -12.47 -40.58
N GLY A 222 101.69 -12.74 -39.27
CA GLY A 222 102.87 -12.99 -38.44
C GLY A 222 102.61 -13.19 -36.94
N ILE A 223 102.17 -14.40 -36.54
CA ILE A 223 102.58 -15.23 -35.36
C ILE A 223 102.67 -14.58 -33.95
N THR A 224 102.21 -15.15 -32.80
CA THR A 224 101.67 -16.47 -32.41
C THR A 224 101.01 -16.37 -31.00
N SER A 225 100.01 -17.23 -30.76
CA SER A 225 99.59 -18.01 -29.55
C SER A 225 100.21 -17.72 -28.16
N GLN A 226 99.60 -17.95 -26.98
CA GLN A 226 98.57 -18.90 -26.54
C GLN A 226 98.14 -18.62 -25.07
N ASP A 227 97.02 -19.22 -24.66
CA ASP A 227 96.58 -19.63 -23.29
C ASP A 227 95.70 -18.75 -22.37
N THR A 228 94.41 -19.10 -22.42
CA THR A 228 93.35 -19.12 -21.38
C THR A 228 93.67 -20.15 -20.27
N PRO A 229 93.07 -20.15 -19.03
CA PRO A 229 91.65 -19.86 -18.79
C PRO A 229 91.28 -19.15 -17.46
N GLY A 230 90.20 -18.35 -17.51
CA GLY A 230 89.54 -17.79 -16.32
C GLY A 230 88.05 -18.10 -16.35
N TYR A 231 87.62 -19.13 -15.62
CA TYR A 231 86.22 -19.46 -15.39
C TYR A 231 85.59 -18.41 -14.44
N GLY A 232 84.61 -17.64 -14.93
CA GLY A 232 83.66 -16.86 -14.12
C GLY A 232 82.29 -17.55 -14.17
N THR A 233 81.83 -18.13 -13.06
CA THR A 233 80.86 -17.56 -12.10
C THR A 233 79.41 -17.49 -12.60
N THR A 234 78.60 -18.40 -12.06
CA THR A 234 77.15 -18.25 -11.81
C THR A 234 76.86 -18.94 -10.47
N PRO A 235 75.70 -18.82 -9.83
CA PRO A 235 74.84 -17.65 -9.57
C PRO A 235 74.53 -17.54 -8.05
N SER A 236 74.02 -16.40 -7.56
CA SER A 236 73.40 -16.37 -6.23
C SER A 236 72.43 -15.22 -6.02
N TYR A 237 71.16 -15.59 -6.07
CA TYR A 237 70.04 -15.12 -5.25
C TYR A 237 70.47 -14.44 -3.94
N SER A 238 69.92 -13.25 -3.66
CA SER A 238 69.99 -12.60 -2.36
C SER A 238 68.76 -11.74 -2.15
N THR A 239 67.85 -12.21 -1.30
CA THR A 239 67.07 -11.39 -0.36
C THR A 239 66.46 -12.29 0.72
N SER A 240 67.24 -12.50 1.78
CA SER A 240 66.80 -12.59 3.19
C SER A 240 66.37 -11.17 3.64
N THR A 241 65.52 -10.87 4.61
CA THR A 241 64.83 -11.58 5.71
C THR A 241 63.74 -10.61 6.25
N PRO A 242 62.83 -11.06 7.13
CA PRO A 242 61.70 -10.28 7.64
C PRO A 242 62.05 -9.55 8.95
N SER A 243 61.33 -8.48 9.30
CA SER A 243 60.69 -8.32 10.63
C SER A 243 60.23 -6.91 10.95
N ALA A 244 59.10 -6.91 11.65
CA ALA A 244 58.72 -6.08 12.77
C ALA A 244 58.30 -4.62 12.54
N ALA A 245 57.07 -4.41 13.02
CA ALA A 245 56.40 -3.17 13.34
C ALA A 245 57.28 -2.12 14.05
N PRO A 246 56.81 -0.87 14.05
CA PRO A 246 56.15 -0.43 15.27
C PRO A 246 54.84 0.33 15.01
N SER A 247 53.83 0.01 15.82
CA SER A 247 52.87 1.00 16.34
C SER A 247 53.48 1.62 17.62
N PRO A 248 52.98 2.73 18.19
CA PRO A 248 51.63 3.30 18.01
C PRO A 248 51.54 4.84 17.94
N ALA A 249 50.45 5.35 17.37
CA ALA A 249 49.79 6.56 17.87
C ALA A 249 48.33 6.58 17.41
N MET A 250 47.45 6.68 18.40
CA MET A 250 46.00 6.72 18.26
C MET A 250 45.54 7.97 17.49
N GLN A 251 44.71 7.79 16.48
CA GLN A 251 43.75 8.82 16.06
C GLN A 251 42.52 8.17 15.44
N SER A 252 41.39 8.44 16.08
CA SER A 252 40.05 8.02 15.72
C SER A 252 39.65 8.51 14.32
N GLY A 253 38.91 7.68 13.57
CA GLY A 253 37.95 8.19 12.58
C GLY A 253 38.05 7.63 11.16
N THR A 254 37.19 6.64 10.88
CA THR A 254 36.61 6.30 9.57
C THR A 254 37.57 5.85 8.45
N GLY A 255 37.48 4.56 8.09
CA GLY A 255 38.12 4.02 6.89
C GLY A 255 37.74 4.82 5.64
N ARG A 256 38.75 5.16 4.83
CA ARG A 256 38.65 6.04 3.65
C ARG A 256 37.72 5.40 2.61
N ARG A 257 36.42 5.71 2.66
CA ARG A 257 35.41 5.29 1.68
C ARG A 257 35.72 5.96 0.34
N ILE A 258 35.67 5.22 -0.77
CA ILE A 258 35.96 5.72 -2.13
C ILE A 258 34.75 5.42 -3.01
N CYS A 259 34.25 6.43 -3.72
CA CYS A 259 33.19 6.26 -4.69
C CYS A 259 33.72 5.48 -5.92
N PRO A 260 33.11 4.34 -6.29
CA PRO A 260 33.56 3.54 -7.42
C PRO A 260 33.32 4.21 -8.79
N ASN A 261 32.44 5.21 -8.86
CA ASN A 261 32.12 5.90 -10.11
C ASN A 261 33.05 7.09 -10.41
N CYS A 262 33.49 7.85 -9.39
CA CYS A 262 34.28 9.08 -9.60
C CYS A 262 35.59 9.15 -8.78
N GLY A 263 35.90 8.11 -7.99
CA GLY A 263 37.11 8.07 -7.16
C GLY A 263 37.13 9.04 -5.98
N ALA A 264 36.06 9.82 -5.75
CA ALA A 264 35.97 10.73 -4.63
C ALA A 264 36.04 9.97 -3.30
N SER A 265 36.89 10.41 -2.38
CA SER A 265 37.17 9.69 -1.14
C SER A 265 36.88 10.51 0.13
N GLY A 266 36.69 9.82 1.25
CA GLY A 266 36.44 10.43 2.56
C GLY A 266 35.07 11.08 2.64
N PHE A 267 35.02 12.36 3.02
CA PHE A 267 33.78 13.13 3.26
C PHE A 267 32.84 13.25 2.05
N ALA A 268 33.33 12.94 0.85
CA ALA A 268 32.51 12.93 -0.35
C ALA A 268 31.53 11.75 -0.43
N VAL A 269 31.73 10.70 0.37
CA VAL A 269 30.86 9.51 0.43
C VAL A 269 30.10 9.54 1.76
N LYS A 270 28.77 9.69 1.69
CA LYS A 270 27.89 9.74 2.87
C LYS A 270 27.08 8.45 2.99
N GLU A 271 26.88 7.97 4.20
CA GLU A 271 26.00 6.84 4.48
C GLU A 271 24.58 7.36 4.73
N ILE A 272 23.60 6.82 4.01
CA ILE A 272 22.18 7.22 4.06
C ILE A 272 21.33 5.96 4.21
N GLU A 273 20.20 6.07 4.90
CA GLU A 273 19.21 5.00 5.00
C GLU A 273 18.51 4.76 3.67
N ASP A 274 18.52 3.51 3.20
CA ASP A 274 17.87 3.05 2.01
C ASP A 274 16.41 2.70 2.28
N LYS A 275 15.52 3.67 2.05
CA LYS A 275 14.08 3.51 2.29
C LYS A 275 13.41 2.44 1.43
N SER A 276 14.05 2.01 0.33
CA SER A 276 13.57 0.89 -0.49
C SER A 276 13.89 -0.50 0.08
N ARG A 277 14.77 -0.60 1.08
CA ARG A 277 15.20 -1.89 1.63
C ARG A 277 15.09 -1.92 3.14
N ILE A 278 13.96 -2.46 3.62
CA ILE A 278 13.66 -2.57 5.05
C ILE A 278 14.21 -3.91 5.57
N ILE A 279 15.01 -3.84 6.65
CA ILE A 279 15.62 -5.01 7.31
C ILE A 279 14.64 -5.63 8.33
N SER A 280 13.91 -4.81 9.08
CA SER A 280 12.94 -5.28 10.09
C SER A 280 11.87 -4.22 10.36
N TYR A 281 10.66 -4.65 10.74
CA TYR A 281 9.49 -3.79 10.95
C TYR A 281 9.09 -3.59 12.42
N ILE A 282 9.76 -4.23 13.39
CA ILE A 282 9.32 -4.23 14.80
C ILE A 282 10.51 -3.88 15.71
N PRO A 283 10.38 -2.91 16.65
CA PRO A 283 9.21 -2.06 16.96
C PRO A 283 9.08 -0.79 16.10
N LYS A 284 10.06 -0.47 15.24
CA LYS A 284 10.03 0.60 14.21
C LYS A 284 10.74 0.10 12.96
N PRO A 285 10.42 0.60 11.75
CA PRO A 285 11.11 0.18 10.53
C PRO A 285 12.59 0.55 10.59
N ILE A 286 13.45 -0.46 10.46
CA ILE A 286 14.91 -0.31 10.36
C ILE A 286 15.29 -0.50 8.89
N TYR A 287 15.83 0.54 8.28
CA TYR A 287 16.25 0.55 6.88
C TYR A 287 17.69 0.08 6.72
N ALA A 288 18.02 -0.52 5.58
CA ALA A 288 19.39 -0.81 5.22
C ALA A 288 20.18 0.49 5.00
N LYS A 289 21.50 0.44 5.12
CA LYS A 289 22.39 1.58 4.87
C LYS A 289 22.99 1.47 3.47
N LYS A 290 22.99 2.56 2.72
CA LYS A 290 23.66 2.70 1.42
C LYS A 290 24.62 3.88 1.43
N GLN A 291 25.61 3.88 0.55
CA GLN A 291 26.58 4.96 0.40
C GLN A 291 26.24 5.80 -0.82
N VAL A 292 26.17 7.11 -0.64
CA VAL A 292 25.89 8.06 -1.71
C VAL A 292 27.06 9.02 -1.86
N CYS A 293 27.56 9.12 -3.08
CA CYS A 293 28.58 10.10 -3.41
C CYS A 293 27.96 11.48 -3.61
N THR A 294 28.35 12.44 -2.78
CA THR A 294 27.89 13.84 -2.88
C THR A 294 28.44 14.59 -4.10
N LYS A 295 29.45 14.04 -4.79
CA LYS A 295 30.05 14.66 -5.98
C LYS A 295 29.37 14.25 -7.28
N CYS A 296 29.03 12.97 -7.42
CA CYS A 296 28.44 12.43 -8.66
C CYS A 296 27.03 11.86 -8.48
N GLY A 297 26.48 11.88 -7.27
CA GLY A 297 25.14 11.34 -6.95
C GLY A 297 25.05 9.81 -6.97
N PHE A 298 26.16 9.10 -7.23
CA PHE A 298 26.14 7.65 -7.34
C PHE A 298 25.89 6.96 -6.00
N GLU A 299 24.91 6.07 -5.97
CA GLU A 299 24.50 5.28 -4.81
C GLU A 299 25.01 3.84 -4.94
N PHE A 300 25.60 3.26 -3.88
CA PHE A 300 26.17 1.92 -3.86
C PHE A 300 26.25 1.32 -2.45
#